data_AF-A0A5D0VF34-F1
#
_entry.id   AF-A0A5D0VF34-F1
#
_cell.length_a   1.000
_cell.length_b   1.000
_cell.length_c   1.000
_cell.angle_alpha   90.00
_cell.angle_beta   90.00
_cell.angle_gamma   90.00
#
_symmetry.space_group_name_H-M   'P 1'
#
loop_
_entity.id
_entity.type
_entity.pdbx_description
1 polymer ?
#
loop_
_entity_poly.entity_id
_entity_poly.type
_entity_poly.pdbx_seq_one_letter_code
_entity_poly.pdbx_strand_id
1 'polypeptide(L)' 'MIKLRERLDTFEALMSAIEGYQHLPIDVLSQFLLEHYTVDLDVLAQFADALEVREAQAVEQAPRHDRVARAAQSAA' A
#
# COMPACT_ATOMS: atom_id res chain seq x y z
N MET A 1 5.77 -19.20 28.79
CA MET A 1 6.79 -18.45 28.03
C MET A 1 6.16 -17.15 27.57
N ILE A 2 6.63 -16.01 28.06
CA ILE A 2 6.15 -14.70 27.60
C ILE A 2 6.75 -14.50 26.21
N LYS A 3 5.93 -14.50 25.16
CA LYS A 3 6.38 -14.15 23.81
C LYS A 3 6.56 -12.64 23.81
N LEU A 4 7.79 -12.16 23.92
CA LEU A 4 8.10 -10.76 23.64
C LEU A 4 7.78 -10.53 22.17
N ARG A 5 6.73 -9.75 21.90
CA ARG A 5 6.44 -9.26 20.55
C ARG A 5 7.55 -8.29 20.17
N GLU A 6 8.18 -8.52 19.02
CA GLU A 6 9.17 -7.57 18.50
C GLU A 6 8.51 -6.20 18.31
N ARG A 7 9.21 -5.14 18.74
CA ARG A 7 8.76 -3.77 18.54
C ARG A 7 9.24 -3.30 17.18
N LEU A 8 8.31 -2.86 16.35
CA LEU A 8 8.61 -2.17 15.10
C LEU A 8 8.61 -0.68 15.40
N ASP A 9 9.79 -0.19 15.79
CA ASP A 9 10.06 1.20 16.18
C ASP A 9 10.60 2.05 15.02
N THR A 10 10.91 1.43 13.89
CA THR A 10 11.40 2.12 12.69
C THR A 10 10.59 1.74 11.46
N PHE A 11 10.51 2.67 10.51
CA PHE A 11 9.86 2.44 9.22
C PHE A 11 10.51 1.31 8.43
N GLU A 12 11.84 1.18 8.50
CA GLU A 12 12.58 0.11 7.83
C GLU A 12 12.22 -1.27 8.39
N ALA A 13 12.15 -1.41 9.72
CA ALA A 13 11.70 -2.64 10.36
C ALA A 13 10.25 -3.00 9.97
N LEU A 14 9.36 -2.00 9.89
CA LEU A 14 7.99 -2.20 9.42
C LEU A 14 7.96 -2.67 7.96
N MET A 15 8.72 -2.02 7.08
CA MET A 15 8.80 -2.38 5.66
C MET A 15 9.36 -3.78 5.44
N SER A 16 10.38 -4.18 6.21
CA SER A 16 10.90 -5.55 6.19
C SER A 16 9.88 -6.57 6.72
N ALA A 17 9.09 -6.23 7.74
CA ALA A 17 8.07 -7.13 8.29
C ALA A 17 6.90 -7.37 7.32
N ILE A 18 6.59 -6.40 6.45
CA ILE A 18 5.55 -6.52 5.42
C ILE A 18 6.10 -6.83 4.02
N GLU A 19 7.42 -7.04 3.90
CA GLU A 19 8.06 -7.37 2.64
C GLU A 19 7.47 -8.67 2.08
N GLY A 20 7.06 -8.65 0.80
CA GLY A 20 6.35 -9.78 0.17
C GLY A 20 4.84 -9.82 0.43
N TYR A 21 4.33 -9.14 1.47
CA TYR A 21 2.90 -9.06 1.80
C TYR A 21 2.21 -7.77 1.31
N GLN A 22 2.94 -6.88 0.63
CA GLN A 22 2.47 -5.57 0.16
C GLN A 22 1.26 -5.63 -0.80
N HIS A 23 0.95 -6.80 -1.35
CA HIS A 23 -0.18 -7.03 -2.23
C HIS A 23 -1.49 -7.37 -1.48
N LEU A 24 -1.39 -7.64 -0.17
CA LEU A 24 -2.55 -7.97 0.65
C LEU A 24 -3.37 -6.71 0.98
N PRO A 25 -4.68 -6.86 1.23
CA PRO A 25 -5.51 -5.77 1.70
C PRO A 25 -4.99 -5.17 2.99
N ILE A 26 -5.11 -3.84 3.14
CA ILE A 26 -4.64 -3.11 4.32
C ILE A 26 -5.23 -3.65 5.62
N ASP A 27 -6.49 -4.11 5.61
CA ASP A 27 -7.15 -4.69 6.78
C ASP A 27 -6.42 -5.94 7.28
N VAL A 28 -5.98 -6.80 6.35
CA VAL A 28 -5.28 -8.05 6.64
C VAL A 28 -3.87 -7.77 7.14
N LEU A 29 -3.15 -6.84 6.50
CA LEU A 29 -1.83 -6.39 6.94
C LEU A 29 -1.87 -5.76 8.33
N SER A 30 -2.89 -4.92 8.61
CA SER A 30 -3.09 -4.27 9.90
C SER A 30 -3.31 -5.31 10.99
N GLN A 31 -4.16 -6.31 10.73
CA GLN A 31 -4.41 -7.39 11.68
C GLN A 31 -3.17 -8.23 11.95
N PHE A 32 -2.41 -8.59 10.91
CA PHE A 32 -1.15 -9.32 11.04
C PHE A 32 -0.12 -8.54 11.89
N LEU A 33 0.07 -7.25 11.60
CA LEU A 33 1.00 -6.40 12.33
C LEU A 33 0.62 -6.26 13.81
N LEU A 34 -0.67 -6.09 14.12
CA LEU A 34 -1.17 -5.97 15.50
C LEU A 34 -1.12 -7.30 16.28
N GLU A 35 -1.19 -8.43 15.58
CA GLU A 35 -1.17 -9.76 16.19
C GLU A 35 0.25 -10.25 16.50
N HIS A 36 1.21 -9.95 15.62
CA HIS A 36 2.59 -10.45 15.68
C HIS A 36 3.59 -9.44 16.26
N TYR A 37 3.35 -8.14 16.11
CA TYR A 37 4.29 -7.10 16.46
C TYR A 37 3.69 -6.05 17.39
N THR A 38 4.56 -5.27 18.02
CA THR A 38 4.15 -4.04 18.70
C THR A 38 4.60 -2.88 17.82
N VAL A 39 3.67 -2.27 17.10
CA VAL A 39 3.99 -1.21 16.15
C VAL A 39 3.94 0.16 16.84
N ASP A 40 4.93 1.00 16.57
CA ASP A 40 4.91 2.37 17.04
C ASP A 40 3.90 3.24 16.26
N LEU A 41 3.17 4.10 16.98
CA LEU A 41 2.10 4.91 16.41
C LEU A 41 2.65 5.96 15.42
N ASP A 42 3.85 6.49 15.70
CA ASP A 42 4.50 7.49 14.86
C ASP A 42 4.99 6.86 13.54
N VAL A 43 5.35 5.58 13.57
CA VAL A 43 5.75 4.81 12.39
C VAL A 43 4.53 4.44 11.53
N LEU A 44 3.40 4.12 12.15
CA LEU A 44 2.13 3.88 11.44
C LEU A 44 1.67 5.12 10.66
N ALA A 45 1.79 6.31 11.26
CA ALA A 45 1.45 7.56 10.58
C ALA A 45 2.30 7.77 9.32
N GLN A 46 3.63 7.57 9.42
CA GLN A 46 4.54 7.66 8.28
C GLN A 46 4.23 6.63 7.17
N PHE A 47 3.80 5.43 7.55
CA PHE A 47 3.39 4.41 6.60
C PHE A 47 2.09 4.75 5.87
N ALA A 48 1.09 5.29 6.58
CA ALA A 48 -0.16 5.74 5.98
C ALA A 48 0.09 6.86 4.94
N ASP A 49 0.89 7.86 5.30
CA ASP A 49 1.27 8.95 4.38
C ASP A 49 1.97 8.41 3.13
N ALA A 50 2.87 7.44 3.27
CA ALA A 50 3.59 6.83 2.15
C ALA A 50 2.68 5.99 1.23
N LEU A 51 1.65 5.33 1.78
CA LEU A 51 0.67 4.56 1.01
C LEU A 51 -0.28 5.47 0.23
N GLU A 52 -0.75 6.57 0.82
CA GLU A 52 -1.67 7.51 0.16
C GLU A 52 -1.03 8.12 -1.10
N VAL A 53 0.28 8.42 -1.05
CA VAL A 53 1.05 8.86 -2.22
C VAL A 53 1.12 7.79 -3.32
N ARG A 54 1.22 6.50 -2.96
CA ARG A 54 1.25 5.39 -3.93
C ARG A 54 -0.11 5.17 -4.58
N GLU A 55 -1.21 5.24 -3.82
CA GLU A 55 -2.55 5.09 -4.37
C GLU A 55 -2.92 6.23 -5.31
N ALA A 56 -2.54 7.47 -4.97
CA ALA A 56 -2.75 8.63 -5.85
C ALA A 56 -2.07 8.44 -7.22
N GLN A 57 -0.87 7.85 -7.27
CA GLN A 57 -0.17 7.57 -8.52
C GLN A 57 -0.77 6.39 -9.31
N ALA A 58 -1.34 5.39 -8.63
CA ALA A 58 -1.98 4.25 -9.28
C ALA A 58 -3.28 4.64 -10.00
N VAL A 59 -4.04 5.60 -9.46
CA VAL A 59 -5.28 6.10 -10.10
C VAL A 59 -4.97 6.97 -11.32
N GLU A 60 -3.84 7.68 -11.34
CA GLU A 60 -3.46 8.55 -12.46
C GLU A 60 -2.94 7.80 -13.70
N GLN A 61 -2.48 6.55 -13.54
CA GLN A 61 -1.93 5.73 -14.63
C GLN A 61 -2.94 4.82 -15.34
N ALA A 62 -4.23 4.91 -15.02
CA ALA A 62 -5.26 4.21 -15.80
C ALA A 62 -5.23 4.68 -17.27
N PRO A 63 -4.97 3.78 -18.25
CA PRO A 63 -4.82 4.19 -19.64
C PRO A 63 -6.16 4.69 -20.18
N ARG A 64 -6.23 5.98 -20.52
CA ARG A 64 -7.30 6.54 -21.36
C ARG A 64 -7.18 6.00 -22.78
N HIS A 65 -7.50 4.73 -22.99
CA HIS A 65 -7.41 4.06 -24.29
C HIS A 65 -8.76 3.99 -25.02
N ASP A 66 -9.50 5.10 -25.12
CA ASP A 66 -10.86 5.03 -25.72
C ASP A 66 -11.34 6.26 -26.52
N ARG A 67 -10.44 7.04 -27.14
CA ARG A 67 -10.91 8.20 -27.93
C ARG A 67 -10.23 8.53 -29.25
N VAL A 68 -9.54 7.57 -29.87
CA VAL A 68 -8.91 7.80 -31.20
C VAL A 68 -9.51 6.95 -32.32
N ALA A 69 -10.27 5.88 -32.02
CA ALA A 69 -10.82 5.00 -33.06
C ALA A 69 -12.09 5.51 -33.78
N ARG A 70 -12.77 6.54 -33.26
CA ARG A 70 -14.09 6.97 -33.80
C ARG A 70 -14.05 8.17 -34.76
N ALA A 71 -12.88 8.80 -34.97
CA ALA A 71 -12.78 9.98 -35.83
C ALA A 71 -12.54 9.66 -37.33
N ALA A 72 -12.24 8.41 -37.69
CA ALA A 72 -11.89 8.03 -39.06
C ALA A 72 -13.05 7.43 -39.88
N GLN A 73 -14.25 7.26 -39.30
CA GLN A 73 -15.37 6.55 -39.96
C GLN A 73 -16.48 7.46 -40.49
N SER A 74 -16.26 8.77 -40.53
CA SER A 74 -17.22 9.76 -41.02
C SER A 74 -16.63 10.60 -42.16
N ALA A 75 -16.20 9.92 -43.22
CA ALA A 75 -15.96 10.51 -44.53
C ALA A 75 -16.21 9.43 -45.60
N ALA A 76 -17.49 9.16 -45.83
CA ALA A 76 -18.01 8.39 -46.95
C ALA A 76 -18.88 9.33 -47.80
#